data_AF-A0A957W571-F1
#
_entry.id   AF-A0A957W571-F1
#
_cell.length_a   1.000
_cell.length_b   1.000
_cell.length_c   1.000
_cell.angle_alpha   90.00
_cell.angle_beta   90.00
_cell.angle_gamma   90.00
#
_symmetry.space_group_name_H-M   'P 1'
#
loop_
_entity.id
_entity.type
_entity.pdbx_description
1 polymer ?
#
loop_
_entity_poly.entity_id
_entity_poly.type
_entity_poly.pdbx_seq_one_letter_code
_entity_poly.pdbx_strand_id
1 'polypeptide(L)'
;MKDKSIANYFVVVVLLALVMPIFVQVDVSTALASTVFQSPIGTETPEPTDEPTPIPTDEPTAAPTDKPTVAPTSTPTTPPTPVPTDEPTPDPVQAVTLMLDLPSAVETGQSFSGSIVAENVSEPGIYGVQLELLFDTDLIMIDSATAHNGFDYVMRDDPDNTNGKIVLIASKTGRVSGLTGNITLLTFEATAKNATGAADFTFSNTKLSDPQATPIKVISIDGSIVVEGDATPVPTDEPTPEPTDEPTPVPTDEPTPVPTDEPTPEPTPTDEPTPVPTDEPTPEPTIEPGNAEVIGQVILAGRANNDWSGADVGANGTTTTTDANGDFSLVSMPAGPGMTFTADAPGYLSAVCTEVTVATPETVLNAVTLLSGDITNDDIVDIADATAVGVSFDQTGSGMAADINQDEVIDIFDLVLVSINFGAEGPQDWDCQ
;
A
#
# COMPACT_ATOMS: atom_id res chain seq x y z
N MET A 1 -59.20 33.38 -0.01
CA MET A 1 -59.00 34.28 1.14
C MET A 1 -59.12 33.46 2.42
N LYS A 2 -58.04 33.40 3.22
CA LYS A 2 -57.93 33.24 4.69
C LYS A 2 -58.70 32.10 5.39
N ASP A 3 -58.22 31.44 6.45
CA ASP A 3 -56.93 31.27 7.16
C ASP A 3 -57.26 30.33 8.35
N LYS A 4 -56.30 29.50 8.80
CA LYS A 4 -56.11 28.86 10.14
C LYS A 4 -57.21 27.96 10.75
N SER A 5 -56.92 26.68 11.04
CA SER A 5 -56.10 26.10 12.14
C SER A 5 -56.78 26.13 13.52
N ILE A 6 -56.93 24.96 14.16
CA ILE A 6 -56.43 24.60 15.51
C ILE A 6 -57.06 23.27 16.00
N ALA A 7 -56.22 22.48 16.66
CA ALA A 7 -56.40 21.16 17.25
C ALA A 7 -57.42 21.05 18.40
N ASN A 8 -57.91 19.82 18.63
CA ASN A 8 -57.99 19.14 19.94
C ASN A 8 -58.81 17.84 19.83
N TYR A 9 -58.23 16.69 20.22
CA TYR A 9 -59.01 15.58 20.78
C TYR A 9 -58.26 14.97 21.97
N PHE A 10 -59.00 14.89 23.07
CA PHE A 10 -58.60 14.48 24.42
C PHE A 10 -59.10 13.04 24.67
N VAL A 11 -58.28 12.23 25.34
CA VAL A 11 -58.62 11.31 26.46
C VAL A 11 -59.10 9.85 26.23
N VAL A 12 -58.22 8.91 26.67
CA VAL A 12 -58.41 7.71 27.54
C VAL A 12 -59.03 6.44 26.88
N VAL A 13 -58.38 5.26 26.87
CA VAL A 13 -58.27 4.27 27.98
C VAL A 13 -57.05 3.35 27.80
N VAL A 14 -56.34 3.13 28.92
CA VAL A 14 -55.25 2.17 29.17
C VAL A 14 -55.78 0.74 29.29
N LEU A 15 -55.12 -0.25 28.66
CA LEU A 15 -55.16 -1.65 29.12
C LEU A 15 -53.74 -2.24 29.14
N LEU A 16 -53.30 -2.58 30.34
CA LEU A 16 -51.98 -3.09 30.73
C LEU A 16 -51.96 -4.62 30.54
N ALA A 17 -50.98 -5.17 29.81
CA ALA A 17 -50.72 -6.62 29.77
C ALA A 17 -49.38 -6.92 30.44
N LEU A 18 -49.47 -7.66 31.56
CA LEU A 18 -48.37 -8.20 32.37
C LEU A 18 -47.62 -9.32 31.63
N VAL A 19 -46.29 -9.23 31.56
CA VAL A 19 -45.41 -10.40 31.39
C VAL A 19 -44.23 -10.26 32.36
N MET A 20 -44.12 -11.21 33.29
CA MET A 20 -43.05 -11.35 34.29
C MET A 20 -41.77 -11.91 33.65
N PRO A 21 -40.56 -11.55 34.12
CA PRO A 21 -39.36 -12.36 33.91
C PRO A 21 -39.11 -13.31 35.09
N ILE A 22 -38.82 -14.57 34.76
CA ILE A 22 -38.34 -15.62 35.67
C ILE A 22 -36.84 -15.37 35.93
N PHE A 23 -36.48 -15.11 37.18
CA PHE A 23 -35.08 -15.13 37.63
C PHE A 23 -34.73 -16.52 38.15
N VAL A 24 -33.75 -17.17 37.53
CA VAL A 24 -33.09 -18.37 38.08
C VAL A 24 -31.91 -17.89 38.92
N GLN A 25 -32.02 -17.98 40.25
CA GLN A 25 -30.87 -17.87 41.15
C GLN A 25 -30.16 -19.22 41.19
N VAL A 26 -28.88 -19.24 40.82
CA VAL A 26 -27.98 -20.36 41.10
C VAL A 26 -27.25 -20.03 42.40
N ASP A 27 -27.59 -20.79 43.44
CA ASP A 27 -26.96 -20.76 44.76
C ASP A 27 -25.60 -21.48 44.66
N VAL A 28 -24.50 -20.80 45.01
CA VAL A 28 -23.16 -21.43 45.10
C VAL A 28 -22.68 -21.34 46.53
N SER A 29 -23.08 -22.31 47.35
CA SER A 29 -22.54 -22.50 48.69
C SER A 29 -21.68 -23.75 48.76
N THR A 30 -20.39 -23.48 48.99
CA THR A 30 -19.34 -24.28 49.67
C THR A 30 -19.47 -25.81 49.75
N ALA A 31 -18.49 -26.50 49.15
CA ALA A 31 -18.04 -27.81 49.61
C ALA A 31 -16.51 -27.89 49.55
N LEU A 32 -15.89 -27.99 50.72
CA LEU A 32 -14.48 -28.34 50.91
C LEU A 32 -14.30 -29.84 50.67
N ALA A 33 -13.36 -30.23 49.80
CA ALA A 33 -12.71 -31.54 49.87
C ALA A 33 -11.33 -31.49 49.19
N SER A 34 -10.28 -31.63 50.01
CA SER A 34 -8.94 -32.05 49.60
C SER A 34 -9.00 -33.39 48.87
N THR A 35 -8.28 -33.56 47.75
CA THR A 35 -7.61 -34.82 47.36
C THR A 35 -6.59 -34.55 46.24
N VAL A 36 -5.31 -34.68 46.61
CA VAL A 36 -4.16 -35.30 45.90
C VAL A 36 -3.96 -35.04 44.40
N PHE A 37 -2.84 -34.35 44.09
CA PHE A 37 -2.20 -34.27 42.78
C PHE A 37 -1.80 -35.67 42.25
N GLN A 38 -2.28 -36.02 41.06
CA GLN A 38 -1.70 -37.07 40.22
C GLN A 38 -1.33 -36.45 38.86
N SER A 39 -0.05 -36.57 38.49
CA SER A 39 0.53 -36.10 37.23
C SER A 39 -0.13 -36.70 35.99
N PRO A 40 -0.28 -35.94 34.89
CA PRO A 40 -0.59 -36.51 33.59
C PRO A 40 0.66 -37.08 32.91
N ILE A 41 0.43 -38.22 32.26
CA ILE A 41 1.37 -39.07 31.51
C ILE A 41 1.78 -38.37 30.20
N GLY A 42 3.08 -38.36 29.93
CA GLY A 42 3.67 -37.80 28.71
C GLY A 42 3.39 -38.65 27.47
N THR A 43 3.22 -37.97 26.34
CA THR A 43 3.22 -38.54 24.99
C THR A 43 4.50 -38.10 24.27
N GLU A 44 5.14 -39.06 23.62
CA GLU A 44 6.55 -39.06 23.25
C GLU A 44 6.96 -38.06 22.15
N THR A 45 8.16 -37.52 22.34
CA THR A 45 8.97 -36.77 21.37
C THR A 45 9.85 -37.78 20.59
N PRO A 46 9.95 -37.73 19.25
CA PRO A 46 10.91 -38.57 18.54
C PRO A 46 12.35 -38.07 18.77
N GLU A 47 13.25 -38.99 19.12
CA GLU A 47 14.70 -38.77 19.29
C GLU A 47 15.39 -38.36 17.97
N PRO A 48 16.44 -37.52 18.03
CA PRO A 48 17.29 -37.21 16.88
C PRO A 48 18.22 -38.38 16.52
N THR A 49 18.28 -38.74 15.24
CA THR A 49 19.20 -39.74 14.70
C THR A 49 20.57 -39.13 14.43
N ASP A 50 21.59 -39.59 15.16
CA ASP A 50 23.00 -39.30 14.89
C ASP A 50 23.50 -40.18 13.71
N GLU A 51 23.68 -39.60 12.53
CA GLU A 51 24.55 -40.18 11.48
C GLU A 51 25.98 -39.63 11.62
N PRO A 52 27.03 -40.48 11.65
CA PRO A 52 28.39 -40.01 11.81
C PRO A 52 29.01 -39.54 10.49
N THR A 53 29.50 -38.29 10.49
CA THR A 53 30.37 -37.68 9.48
C THR A 53 31.67 -38.48 9.30
N PRO A 54 32.14 -38.78 8.07
CA PRO A 54 33.42 -39.44 7.86
C PRO A 54 34.61 -38.53 8.21
N ILE A 55 35.58 -39.14 8.90
CA ILE A 55 36.82 -38.58 9.41
C ILE A 55 37.78 -38.29 8.23
N PRO A 56 38.48 -37.12 8.19
CA PRO A 56 39.46 -36.84 7.14
C PRO A 56 40.73 -37.66 7.32
N THR A 57 41.21 -38.25 6.23
CA THR A 57 42.45 -39.04 6.16
C THR A 57 43.67 -38.12 6.09
N ASP A 58 44.54 -38.19 7.10
CA ASP A 58 45.88 -37.61 7.09
C ASP A 58 46.85 -38.54 6.33
N GLU A 59 47.30 -38.14 5.14
CA GLU A 59 48.57 -38.63 4.57
C GLU A 59 49.65 -37.55 4.74
N PRO A 60 50.78 -37.85 5.42
CA PRO A 60 51.91 -36.96 5.48
C PRO A 60 52.96 -37.34 4.42
N THR A 61 53.65 -36.33 3.88
CA THR A 61 55.13 -36.28 3.72
C THR A 61 55.58 -35.77 2.34
N ALA A 62 56.17 -34.57 2.32
CA ALA A 62 57.42 -34.31 1.61
C ALA A 62 58.34 -33.46 2.50
N ALA A 63 59.60 -33.89 2.60
CA ALA A 63 60.62 -33.42 3.54
C ALA A 63 61.06 -31.95 3.33
N PRO A 64 61.61 -31.27 4.36
CA PRO A 64 62.15 -29.92 4.23
C PRO A 64 63.55 -29.97 3.58
N THR A 65 63.83 -29.04 2.69
CA THR A 65 65.18 -28.85 2.15
C THR A 65 65.83 -27.64 2.83
N ASP A 66 66.99 -27.86 3.46
CA ASP A 66 67.81 -26.83 4.09
C ASP A 66 68.55 -25.98 3.05
N LYS A 67 68.23 -24.68 2.97
CA LYS A 67 69.23 -23.60 2.76
C LYS A 67 68.63 -22.19 3.01
N PRO A 68 69.29 -21.31 3.80
CA PRO A 68 68.83 -19.95 4.04
C PRO A 68 69.34 -18.97 2.96
N THR A 69 68.83 -17.72 3.00
CA THR A 69 69.20 -16.47 2.27
C THR A 69 68.08 -16.07 1.29
N VAL A 70 67.32 -14.98 1.46
CA VAL A 70 67.68 -13.54 1.57
C VAL A 70 66.63 -12.78 2.41
N ALA A 71 67.02 -11.64 3.00
CA ALA A 71 66.17 -10.77 3.82
C ALA A 71 64.91 -10.25 3.08
N PRO A 72 63.75 -10.09 3.77
CA PRO A 72 62.55 -9.54 3.15
C PRO A 72 62.67 -8.02 2.99
N THR A 73 62.48 -7.55 1.76
CA THR A 73 62.26 -6.14 1.43
C THR A 73 60.90 -5.70 1.97
N SER A 74 60.87 -4.65 2.79
CA SER A 74 59.64 -4.06 3.32
C SER A 74 58.97 -3.16 2.28
N THR A 75 58.07 -3.72 1.48
CA THR A 75 57.08 -2.93 0.71
C THR A 75 55.71 -3.57 0.91
N PRO A 76 54.72 -2.87 1.50
CA PRO A 76 53.37 -3.41 1.68
C PRO A 76 52.73 -3.66 0.32
N THR A 77 52.31 -4.89 0.07
CA THR A 77 51.38 -5.24 -0.99
C THR A 77 50.00 -4.67 -0.62
N THR A 78 49.30 -4.08 -1.58
CA THR A 78 47.91 -3.63 -1.44
C THR A 78 47.02 -4.75 -0.90
N PRO A 79 46.01 -4.46 -0.06
CA PRO A 79 45.09 -5.47 0.44
C PRO A 79 44.43 -6.23 -0.72
N PRO A 80 44.13 -7.52 -0.55
CA PRO A 80 43.43 -8.29 -1.56
C PRO A 80 42.08 -7.62 -1.87
N THR A 81 41.72 -7.59 -3.16
CA THR A 81 40.40 -7.21 -3.65
C THR A 81 39.31 -7.87 -2.79
N PRO A 82 38.29 -7.13 -2.31
CA PRO A 82 37.19 -7.75 -1.60
C PRO A 82 36.59 -8.85 -2.49
N VAL A 83 36.40 -10.03 -1.91
CA VAL A 83 35.58 -11.09 -2.51
C VAL A 83 34.24 -10.46 -2.85
N PRO A 84 33.64 -10.73 -4.03
CA PRO A 84 32.30 -10.23 -4.32
C PRO A 84 31.39 -10.67 -3.19
N THR A 85 30.87 -9.70 -2.43
CA THR A 85 29.72 -9.96 -1.59
C THR A 85 28.60 -10.28 -2.56
N ASP A 86 28.08 -11.50 -2.51
CA ASP A 86 26.78 -11.82 -3.09
C ASP A 86 25.75 -11.01 -2.31
N GLU A 87 25.65 -9.71 -2.62
CA GLU A 87 24.50 -8.92 -2.26
C GLU A 87 23.33 -9.61 -2.98
N PRO A 88 22.33 -10.13 -2.24
CA PRO A 88 21.19 -10.76 -2.88
C PRO A 88 20.65 -9.76 -3.89
N THR A 89 20.61 -10.16 -5.16
CA THR A 89 19.86 -9.39 -6.15
C THR A 89 18.43 -9.35 -5.59
N PRO A 90 17.83 -8.17 -5.35
CA PRO A 90 16.47 -8.12 -4.83
C PRO A 90 15.61 -9.00 -5.73
N ASP A 91 14.88 -9.92 -5.12
CA ASP A 91 13.98 -10.80 -5.86
C ASP A 91 13.15 -9.93 -6.81
N PRO A 92 12.98 -10.33 -8.08
CA PRO A 92 12.24 -9.53 -9.04
C PRO A 92 10.86 -9.24 -8.44
N VAL A 93 10.56 -7.95 -8.22
CA VAL A 93 9.25 -7.50 -7.71
C VAL A 93 8.18 -8.16 -8.57
N GLN A 94 7.50 -9.17 -8.02
CA GLN A 94 6.54 -9.97 -8.77
C GLN A 94 5.35 -9.05 -9.07
N ALA A 95 5.15 -8.74 -10.35
CA ALA A 95 4.03 -7.90 -10.76
C ALA A 95 2.73 -8.69 -10.60
N VAL A 96 1.71 -8.04 -10.05
CA VAL A 96 0.34 -8.57 -10.02
C VAL A 96 -0.23 -8.51 -11.42
N THR A 97 -0.84 -9.61 -11.87
CA THR A 97 -1.53 -9.64 -13.17
C THR A 97 -3.03 -9.47 -12.93
N LEU A 98 -3.62 -8.42 -13.50
CA LEU A 98 -5.06 -8.28 -13.59
C LEU A 98 -5.55 -8.85 -14.91
N MET A 99 -6.62 -9.64 -14.84
CA MET A 99 -7.27 -10.23 -16.01
C MET A 99 -8.77 -10.27 -15.80
N LEU A 100 -9.49 -10.50 -16.90
CA LEU A 100 -10.94 -10.62 -16.90
C LEU A 100 -11.32 -12.09 -17.07
N ASP A 101 -12.15 -12.59 -16.16
CA ASP A 101 -12.87 -13.85 -16.33
C ASP A 101 -14.22 -13.53 -16.98
N LEU A 102 -14.33 -13.83 -18.27
CA LEU A 102 -15.47 -13.51 -19.13
C LEU A 102 -15.88 -14.74 -19.96
N PRO A 103 -17.18 -14.90 -20.28
CA PRO A 103 -17.59 -15.85 -21.30
C PRO A 103 -17.02 -15.47 -22.67
N SER A 104 -16.72 -16.45 -23.52
CA SER A 104 -16.20 -16.17 -24.87
C SER A 104 -17.24 -15.53 -25.80
N ALA A 105 -18.52 -15.85 -25.61
CA ALA A 105 -19.62 -15.33 -26.42
C ALA A 105 -20.94 -15.32 -25.63
N VAL A 106 -21.85 -14.42 -26.02
CA VAL A 106 -23.21 -14.27 -25.47
C VAL A 106 -24.18 -13.90 -26.59
N GLU A 107 -25.45 -14.32 -26.48
CA GLU A 107 -26.50 -13.94 -27.42
C GLU A 107 -27.08 -12.56 -27.09
N THR A 108 -27.58 -11.82 -28.09
CA THR A 108 -28.30 -10.55 -27.87
C THR A 108 -29.45 -10.74 -26.88
N GLY A 109 -29.51 -9.89 -25.85
CA GLY A 109 -30.50 -9.95 -24.78
C GLY A 109 -30.17 -10.92 -23.65
N GLN A 110 -29.07 -11.69 -23.75
CA GLN A 110 -28.63 -12.61 -22.71
C GLN A 110 -27.91 -11.86 -21.57
N SER A 111 -28.18 -12.27 -20.33
CA SER A 111 -27.38 -11.85 -19.17
C SER A 111 -26.18 -12.78 -18.94
N PHE A 112 -25.07 -12.21 -18.47
CA PHE A 112 -23.84 -12.91 -18.15
C PHE A 112 -23.13 -12.28 -16.96
N SER A 113 -22.23 -13.06 -16.36
CA SER A 113 -21.37 -12.61 -15.27
C SER A 113 -19.95 -12.44 -15.76
N GLY A 114 -19.25 -11.43 -15.25
CA GLY A 114 -17.83 -11.19 -15.48
C GLY A 114 -17.12 -10.87 -14.17
N SER A 115 -15.81 -11.08 -14.12
CA SER A 115 -15.02 -10.79 -12.91
C SER A 115 -13.64 -10.24 -13.24
N ILE A 116 -13.17 -9.31 -12.40
CA ILE A 116 -11.80 -8.82 -12.40
C ILE A 116 -11.00 -9.69 -11.42
N VAL A 117 -9.98 -10.37 -11.93
CA VAL A 117 -9.14 -11.29 -11.14
C VAL A 117 -7.72 -10.75 -11.06
N ALA A 118 -7.19 -10.69 -9.85
CA ALA A 118 -5.78 -10.45 -9.56
C ALA A 118 -5.08 -11.78 -9.28
N GLU A 119 -4.04 -12.09 -10.03
CA GLU A 119 -3.22 -13.29 -9.85
C GLU A 119 -1.81 -12.96 -9.36
N ASN A 120 -1.20 -13.94 -8.69
CA ASN A 120 0.17 -13.86 -8.17
C ASN A 120 0.37 -12.76 -7.11
N VAL A 121 -0.63 -12.55 -6.25
CA VAL A 121 -0.53 -11.57 -5.18
C VAL A 121 0.20 -12.18 -3.98
N SER A 122 1.44 -11.77 -3.76
CA SER A 122 2.25 -12.15 -2.60
C SER A 122 2.01 -11.18 -1.43
N GLU A 123 2.47 -11.57 -0.23
CA GLU A 123 2.63 -10.62 0.88
C GLU A 123 3.47 -9.41 0.44
N PRO A 124 3.17 -8.19 0.95
CA PRO A 124 2.17 -7.87 1.98
C PRO A 124 0.69 -7.82 1.50
N GLY A 125 0.42 -8.08 0.23
CA GLY A 125 -0.93 -8.21 -0.33
C GLY A 125 -1.57 -6.90 -0.81
N ILE A 126 -2.66 -7.01 -1.58
CA ILE A 126 -3.46 -5.86 -2.04
C ILE A 126 -4.27 -5.31 -0.86
N TYR A 127 -4.01 -4.07 -0.49
CA TYR A 127 -4.70 -3.38 0.58
C TYR A 127 -5.64 -2.30 0.05
N GLY A 128 -5.22 -1.55 -0.96
CA GLY A 128 -6.06 -0.60 -1.69
C GLY A 128 -6.11 -0.91 -3.19
N VAL A 129 -7.25 -0.59 -3.80
CA VAL A 129 -7.47 -0.69 -5.25
C VAL A 129 -8.17 0.56 -5.76
N GLN A 130 -7.66 1.08 -6.88
CA GLN A 130 -8.33 2.03 -7.76
C GLN A 130 -8.20 1.50 -9.19
N LEU A 131 -9.32 1.31 -9.88
CA LEU A 131 -9.32 0.97 -11.30
C LEU A 131 -10.61 1.40 -11.98
N GLU A 132 -10.53 1.54 -13.31
CA GLU A 132 -11.67 1.66 -14.19
C GLU A 132 -11.65 0.53 -15.22
N LEU A 133 -12.79 -0.10 -15.46
CA LEU A 133 -12.98 -1.05 -16.56
C LEU A 133 -13.92 -0.43 -17.58
N LEU A 134 -13.38 -0.04 -18.73
CA LEU A 134 -14.13 0.55 -19.83
C LEU A 134 -14.82 -0.54 -20.65
N PHE A 135 -16.03 -0.27 -21.16
CA PHE A 135 -16.79 -1.19 -22.01
C PHE A 135 -17.62 -0.43 -23.06
N ASP A 136 -17.97 -1.12 -24.15
CA ASP A 136 -18.82 -0.56 -25.19
C ASP A 136 -20.30 -0.50 -24.75
N THR A 137 -20.80 0.72 -24.51
CA THR A 137 -22.19 0.95 -24.12
C THR A 137 -23.20 0.64 -25.22
N ASP A 138 -22.82 0.54 -26.49
CA ASP A 138 -23.77 0.15 -27.54
C ASP A 138 -24.06 -1.36 -27.50
N LEU A 139 -23.09 -2.14 -27.02
CA LEU A 139 -23.17 -3.61 -26.94
C LEU A 139 -23.55 -4.11 -25.54
N ILE A 140 -23.12 -3.44 -24.48
CA ILE A 140 -23.22 -3.95 -23.11
C ILE A 140 -23.97 -2.97 -22.19
N MET A 141 -24.75 -3.53 -21.26
CA MET A 141 -25.25 -2.85 -20.06
C MET A 141 -24.74 -3.61 -18.84
N ILE A 142 -24.11 -2.94 -17.89
CA ILE A 142 -23.76 -3.54 -16.60
C ILE A 142 -24.94 -3.34 -15.65
N ASP A 143 -25.51 -4.43 -15.18
CA ASP A 143 -26.69 -4.45 -14.31
C ASP A 143 -26.31 -4.20 -12.85
N SER A 144 -25.20 -4.79 -12.41
CA SER A 144 -24.64 -4.59 -11.07
C SER A 144 -23.15 -4.90 -11.06
N ALA A 145 -22.41 -4.27 -10.16
CA ALA A 145 -21.04 -4.62 -9.83
C ALA A 145 -20.92 -4.70 -8.30
N THR A 146 -20.01 -5.54 -7.81
CA THR A 146 -19.82 -5.78 -6.37
C THR A 146 -18.35 -6.05 -6.10
N ALA A 147 -17.76 -5.21 -5.26
CA ALA A 147 -16.38 -5.38 -4.80
C ALA A 147 -16.20 -6.66 -3.95
N HIS A 148 -14.97 -7.16 -3.91
CA HIS A 148 -14.58 -8.27 -3.04
C HIS A 148 -14.92 -7.98 -1.58
N ASN A 149 -15.48 -8.95 -0.87
CA ASN A 149 -15.91 -8.80 0.54
C ASN A 149 -14.75 -8.63 1.54
N GLY A 150 -13.51 -8.82 1.08
CA GLY A 150 -12.30 -8.58 1.87
C GLY A 150 -11.88 -7.12 1.95
N PHE A 151 -12.52 -6.22 1.18
CA PHE A 151 -12.37 -4.78 1.35
C PHE A 151 -13.37 -4.29 2.40
N ASP A 152 -12.85 -3.68 3.46
CA ASP A 152 -13.64 -3.21 4.60
C ASP A 152 -14.31 -1.85 4.30
N TYR A 153 -13.72 -1.08 3.39
CA TYR A 153 -14.21 0.21 2.90
C TYR A 153 -14.28 0.21 1.38
N VAL A 154 -15.49 0.34 0.83
CA VAL A 154 -15.72 0.48 -0.61
C VAL A 154 -16.22 1.90 -0.85
N MET A 155 -15.36 2.74 -1.42
CA MET A 155 -15.72 4.11 -1.77
C MET A 155 -16.59 4.14 -3.03
N ARG A 156 -16.23 3.30 -4.01
CA ARG A 156 -16.92 3.24 -5.30
C ARG A 156 -16.84 1.84 -5.91
N ASP A 157 -17.97 1.28 -6.30
CA ASP A 157 -18.06 0.05 -7.10
C ASP A 157 -19.18 0.13 -8.15
N ASP A 158 -19.71 1.33 -8.42
CA ASP A 158 -20.86 1.52 -9.30
C ASP A 158 -20.53 1.45 -10.79
N PRO A 159 -21.40 0.81 -11.59
CA PRO A 159 -21.35 0.91 -13.04
C PRO A 159 -21.91 2.24 -13.54
N ASP A 160 -21.19 2.86 -14.46
CA ASP A 160 -21.61 4.03 -15.23
C ASP A 160 -21.87 3.61 -16.68
N ASN A 161 -23.10 3.16 -16.94
CA ASN A 161 -23.57 2.81 -18.28
C ASN A 161 -23.71 4.01 -19.23
N THR A 162 -23.55 5.25 -18.75
CA THR A 162 -23.57 6.44 -19.60
C THR A 162 -22.20 6.69 -20.21
N ASN A 163 -21.14 6.52 -19.42
CA ASN A 163 -19.75 6.71 -19.86
C ASN A 163 -19.05 5.40 -20.21
N GLY A 164 -19.71 4.25 -20.04
CA GLY A 164 -19.16 2.94 -20.38
C GLY A 164 -18.02 2.51 -19.48
N LYS A 165 -18.19 2.66 -18.16
CA LYS A 165 -17.15 2.24 -17.20
C LYS A 165 -17.71 1.63 -15.93
N ILE A 166 -16.99 0.65 -15.39
CA ILE A 166 -17.12 0.22 -13.99
C ILE A 166 -15.96 0.85 -13.23
N VAL A 167 -16.22 1.52 -12.11
CA VAL A 167 -15.16 2.09 -11.26
C VAL A 167 -15.07 1.27 -9.99
N LEU A 168 -13.86 0.89 -9.58
CA LEU A 168 -13.59 0.27 -8.29
C LEU A 168 -12.59 1.13 -7.52
N ILE A 169 -13.01 1.68 -6.39
CA ILE A 169 -12.15 2.34 -5.39
C ILE A 169 -12.50 1.73 -4.04
N ALA A 170 -11.59 0.95 -3.48
CA ALA A 170 -11.80 0.23 -2.23
C ALA A 170 -10.49 0.02 -1.46
N SER A 171 -10.60 -0.06 -0.14
CA SER A 171 -9.48 -0.34 0.76
C SER A 171 -9.88 -1.29 1.89
N LYS A 172 -8.90 -1.97 2.46
CA LYS A 172 -9.00 -2.58 3.79
C LYS A 172 -8.85 -1.51 4.87
N THR A 173 -9.27 -1.80 6.09
CA THR A 173 -9.07 -0.90 7.24
C THR A 173 -8.32 -1.59 8.39
N GLY A 174 -7.61 -0.78 9.17
CA GLY A 174 -6.81 -1.22 10.30
C GLY A 174 -5.48 -1.90 9.95
N ARG A 175 -4.68 -2.22 10.96
CA ARG A 175 -3.34 -2.81 10.79
C ARG A 175 -3.40 -4.31 10.53
N VAL A 176 -3.85 -4.67 9.33
CA VAL A 176 -3.97 -6.04 8.85
C VAL A 176 -3.20 -6.22 7.54
N SER A 177 -2.80 -7.45 7.22
CA SER A 177 -2.24 -7.75 5.90
C SER A 177 -3.24 -7.48 4.78
N GLY A 178 -2.72 -7.20 3.59
CA GLY A 178 -3.51 -7.13 2.37
C GLY A 178 -4.07 -8.50 1.97
N LEU A 179 -4.92 -8.48 0.94
CA LEU A 179 -5.42 -9.69 0.30
C LEU A 179 -4.28 -10.37 -0.47
N THR A 180 -4.10 -11.68 -0.30
CA THR A 180 -3.05 -12.47 -0.98
C THR A 180 -3.64 -13.65 -1.75
N GLY A 181 -2.85 -14.21 -2.68
CA GLY A 181 -3.25 -15.30 -3.57
C GLY A 181 -3.92 -14.83 -4.86
N ASN A 182 -4.75 -15.69 -5.45
CA ASN A 182 -5.60 -15.32 -6.59
C ASN A 182 -6.93 -14.78 -6.06
N ILE A 183 -7.25 -13.54 -6.39
CA ILE A 183 -8.35 -12.77 -5.78
C ILE A 183 -9.28 -12.27 -6.88
N THR A 184 -10.58 -12.52 -6.74
CA THR A 184 -11.60 -11.82 -7.53
C THR A 184 -11.85 -10.46 -6.89
N LEU A 185 -11.32 -9.38 -7.47
CA LEU A 185 -11.44 -8.02 -6.92
C LEU A 185 -12.85 -7.46 -7.04
N LEU A 186 -13.55 -7.80 -8.11
CA LEU A 186 -14.91 -7.35 -8.38
C LEU A 186 -15.61 -8.36 -9.28
N THR A 187 -16.88 -8.63 -8.99
CA THR A 187 -17.79 -9.39 -9.86
C THR A 187 -18.87 -8.46 -10.37
N PHE A 188 -19.27 -8.61 -11.63
CA PHE A 188 -20.36 -7.85 -12.22
C PHE A 188 -21.31 -8.74 -12.99
N GLU A 189 -22.59 -8.35 -12.97
CA GLU A 189 -23.63 -8.92 -13.82
C GLU A 189 -23.95 -7.93 -14.92
N ALA A 190 -24.10 -8.42 -16.14
CA ALA A 190 -24.28 -7.61 -17.33
C ALA A 190 -25.29 -8.25 -18.29
N THR A 191 -25.84 -7.43 -19.18
CA THR A 191 -26.75 -7.83 -20.25
C THR A 191 -26.22 -7.37 -21.60
N ALA A 192 -26.13 -8.31 -22.54
CA ALA A 192 -25.84 -8.02 -23.94
C ALA A 192 -27.04 -7.33 -24.58
N LYS A 193 -26.82 -6.18 -25.21
CA LYS A 193 -27.87 -5.40 -25.89
C LYS A 193 -28.24 -6.03 -27.23
N ASN A 194 -29.22 -5.43 -27.90
CA ASN A 194 -29.72 -5.89 -29.21
C ASN A 194 -28.82 -5.44 -30.37
N ALA A 195 -27.52 -5.62 -30.23
CA ALA A 195 -26.50 -5.30 -31.22
C ALA A 195 -25.41 -6.36 -31.17
N THR A 196 -24.87 -6.71 -32.35
CA THR A 196 -23.87 -7.78 -32.50
C THR A 196 -22.49 -7.19 -32.74
N GLY A 197 -21.44 -7.82 -32.23
CA GLY A 197 -20.07 -7.36 -32.42
C GLY A 197 -19.12 -7.90 -31.36
N ALA A 198 -17.85 -7.52 -31.47
CA ALA A 198 -16.90 -7.71 -30.37
C ALA A 198 -17.08 -6.56 -29.38
N ALA A 199 -17.35 -6.90 -28.12
CA ALA A 199 -17.44 -5.97 -27.02
C ALA A 199 -16.15 -6.05 -26.20
N ASP A 200 -15.29 -5.05 -26.37
CA ASP A 200 -14.01 -4.96 -25.66
C ASP A 200 -14.20 -4.41 -24.25
N PHE A 201 -13.38 -4.92 -23.33
CA PHE A 201 -13.26 -4.49 -21.95
C PHE A 201 -11.81 -4.11 -21.68
N THR A 202 -11.57 -2.84 -21.34
CA THR A 202 -10.21 -2.28 -21.25
C THR A 202 -9.96 -1.70 -19.87
N PHE A 203 -8.83 -2.08 -19.26
CA PHE A 203 -8.41 -1.49 -17.99
C PHE A 203 -7.88 -0.06 -18.19
N SER A 204 -8.27 0.82 -17.28
CA SER A 204 -7.80 2.20 -17.19
C SER A 204 -7.58 2.58 -15.73
N ASN A 205 -6.76 3.61 -15.49
CA ASN A 205 -6.48 4.18 -14.17
C ASN A 205 -6.21 3.14 -13.07
N THR A 206 -5.41 2.12 -13.38
CA THR A 206 -5.19 0.98 -12.48
C THR A 206 -4.06 1.26 -11.50
N LYS A 207 -4.38 1.32 -10.22
CA LYS A 207 -3.46 1.47 -9.09
C LYS A 207 -3.82 0.45 -8.02
N LEU A 208 -2.82 -0.27 -7.53
CA LEU A 208 -2.93 -1.16 -6.39
C LEU A 208 -1.90 -0.72 -5.35
N SER A 209 -2.26 -0.80 -4.08
CA SER A 209 -1.36 -0.48 -2.98
C SER A 209 -1.25 -1.62 -1.99
N ASP A 210 -0.10 -1.71 -1.34
CA ASP A 210 0.09 -2.52 -0.15
C ASP A 210 -0.41 -1.80 1.12
N PRO A 211 -0.39 -2.43 2.31
CA PRO A 211 -0.83 -1.78 3.54
C PRO A 211 -0.01 -0.53 3.91
N GLN A 212 1.20 -0.37 3.38
CA GLN A 212 2.07 0.79 3.61
C GLN A 212 1.80 1.92 2.59
N ALA A 213 0.72 1.81 1.80
CA ALA A 213 0.43 2.68 0.66
C ALA A 213 1.52 2.66 -0.43
N THR A 214 2.36 1.62 -0.47
CA THR A 214 3.37 1.46 -1.51
C THR A 214 2.69 0.95 -2.79
N PRO A 215 3.00 1.53 -3.96
CA PRO A 215 2.48 1.03 -5.23
C PRO A 215 2.88 -0.42 -5.51
N ILE A 216 1.89 -1.28 -5.75
CA ILE A 216 2.08 -2.62 -6.28
C ILE A 216 2.13 -2.53 -7.80
N LYS A 217 3.18 -3.08 -8.41
CA LYS A 217 3.32 -3.11 -9.86
C LYS A 217 2.24 -3.99 -10.50
N VAL A 218 1.50 -3.44 -11.46
CA VAL A 218 0.38 -4.13 -12.13
C VAL A 218 0.66 -4.36 -13.61
N ILE A 219 0.24 -5.52 -14.10
CA ILE A 219 0.10 -5.83 -15.53
C ILE A 219 -1.39 -6.09 -15.78
N SER A 220 -2.02 -5.26 -16.60
CA SER A 220 -3.43 -5.42 -16.96
C SER A 220 -3.57 -6.14 -18.29
N ILE A 221 -4.44 -7.14 -18.34
CA ILE A 221 -4.79 -7.90 -19.55
C ILE A 221 -6.25 -7.60 -19.88
N ASP A 222 -6.45 -6.82 -20.94
CA ASP A 222 -7.78 -6.51 -21.47
C ASP A 222 -8.50 -7.77 -21.96
N GLY A 223 -9.83 -7.70 -22.03
CA GLY A 223 -10.67 -8.79 -22.49
C GLY A 223 -11.65 -8.37 -23.57
N SER A 224 -12.29 -9.35 -24.19
CA SER A 224 -13.31 -9.11 -25.22
C SER A 224 -14.29 -10.28 -25.21
N ILE A 225 -15.56 -9.99 -25.45
CA ILE A 225 -16.60 -11.00 -25.65
C ILE A 225 -17.25 -10.81 -27.01
N VAL A 226 -17.72 -11.88 -27.63
CA VAL A 226 -18.51 -11.79 -28.87
C VAL A 226 -20.00 -11.74 -28.53
N VAL A 227 -20.69 -10.69 -28.96
CA VAL A 227 -22.15 -10.61 -28.91
C VAL A 227 -22.72 -11.12 -30.24
N GLU A 228 -23.36 -12.28 -30.19
CA GLU A 228 -23.95 -12.96 -31.33
C GLU A 228 -25.44 -12.63 -31.45
N GLY A 229 -25.94 -12.54 -32.69
CA GLY A 229 -27.37 -12.32 -32.91
C GLY A 229 -28.17 -13.56 -32.52
N ASP A 230 -29.38 -13.36 -31.98
CA ASP A 230 -30.33 -14.45 -31.72
C ASP A 230 -30.40 -15.38 -32.94
N ALA A 231 -30.00 -16.63 -32.74
CA ALA A 231 -29.91 -17.61 -33.80
C ALA A 231 -31.32 -17.90 -34.33
N THR A 232 -31.71 -17.20 -35.40
CA THR A 232 -32.87 -17.61 -36.19
C THR A 232 -32.56 -19.04 -36.66
N PRO A 233 -33.37 -20.07 -36.34
CA PRO A 233 -33.03 -21.45 -36.63
C PRO A 233 -32.81 -21.59 -38.14
N VAL A 234 -31.55 -21.78 -38.53
CA VAL A 234 -31.20 -21.94 -39.94
C VAL A 234 -31.75 -23.31 -40.37
N PRO A 235 -32.60 -23.39 -41.41
CA PRO A 235 -32.91 -24.68 -41.99
C PRO A 235 -31.60 -25.31 -42.47
N THR A 236 -31.29 -26.50 -41.96
CA THR A 236 -30.13 -27.30 -42.37
C THR A 236 -30.22 -27.60 -43.87
N ASP A 237 -29.52 -26.82 -44.68
CA ASP A 237 -29.23 -27.16 -46.06
C ASP A 237 -28.04 -28.12 -46.10
N GLU A 238 -28.28 -29.30 -46.67
CA GLU A 238 -27.30 -30.38 -46.88
C GLU A 238 -26.21 -29.89 -47.85
N PRO A 239 -24.91 -30.06 -47.55
CA PRO A 239 -23.84 -29.48 -48.35
C PRO A 239 -23.75 -30.13 -49.74
N THR A 240 -23.83 -29.30 -50.78
CA THR A 240 -23.46 -29.68 -52.15
C THR A 240 -21.93 -29.56 -52.29
N PRO A 241 -21.21 -30.59 -52.77
CA PRO A 241 -19.75 -30.54 -52.88
C PRO A 241 -19.29 -29.54 -53.96
N GLU A 242 -18.37 -28.64 -53.59
CA GLU A 242 -17.68 -27.76 -54.54
C GLU A 242 -16.57 -28.49 -55.32
N PRO A 243 -16.33 -28.13 -56.58
CA PRO A 243 -15.21 -28.64 -57.36
C PRO A 243 -13.88 -27.95 -56.99
N THR A 244 -12.84 -28.78 -56.85
CA THR A 244 -11.44 -28.41 -56.70
C THR A 244 -10.85 -27.80 -57.97
N ASP A 245 -10.26 -26.61 -57.86
CA ASP A 245 -9.37 -26.02 -58.87
C ASP A 245 -7.89 -26.06 -58.45
N GLU A 246 -7.03 -26.38 -59.42
CA GLU A 246 -5.57 -26.55 -59.35
C GLU A 246 -4.78 -25.26 -59.06
N PRO A 247 -3.54 -25.34 -58.54
CA PRO A 247 -2.75 -24.18 -58.16
C PRO A 247 -2.09 -23.52 -59.38
N THR A 248 -2.09 -22.19 -59.41
CA THR A 248 -1.38 -21.37 -60.42
C THR A 248 -0.18 -20.67 -59.76
N PRO A 249 1.01 -20.61 -60.42
CA PRO A 249 2.29 -20.32 -59.77
C PRO A 249 2.57 -18.86 -59.40
N VAL A 250 3.51 -18.74 -58.45
CA VAL A 250 4.08 -17.54 -57.82
C VAL A 250 5.05 -16.80 -58.76
N PRO A 251 5.05 -15.46 -58.81
CA PRO A 251 6.21 -14.69 -59.25
C PRO A 251 6.97 -14.08 -58.06
N THR A 252 8.26 -14.40 -58.03
CA THR A 252 9.35 -13.75 -57.29
C THR A 252 9.76 -12.44 -57.95
N ASP A 253 10.02 -11.38 -57.17
CA ASP A 253 10.83 -10.24 -57.59
C ASP A 253 11.81 -9.78 -56.49
N GLU A 254 12.97 -9.33 -56.98
CA GLU A 254 14.28 -9.05 -56.36
C GLU A 254 14.37 -7.83 -55.41
N PRO A 255 15.47 -7.69 -54.64
CA PRO A 255 15.69 -6.62 -53.67
C PRO A 255 16.46 -5.42 -54.27
N THR A 256 16.19 -4.19 -53.84
CA THR A 256 17.13 -3.03 -53.91
C THR A 256 16.52 -1.75 -53.26
N PRO A 257 17.30 -0.71 -52.91
CA PRO A 257 18.53 -0.60 -52.10
C PRO A 257 18.36 0.30 -50.87
N VAL A 258 19.39 0.29 -50.01
CA VAL A 258 19.63 1.20 -48.87
C VAL A 258 20.25 2.53 -49.36
N PRO A 259 19.93 3.68 -48.73
CA PRO A 259 20.86 4.80 -48.65
C PRO A 259 21.28 5.10 -47.20
N THR A 260 22.60 5.15 -47.04
CA THR A 260 23.41 5.69 -45.94
C THR A 260 23.51 7.23 -46.00
N ASP A 261 24.16 7.77 -44.96
CA ASP A 261 24.72 9.13 -44.76
C ASP A 261 23.85 9.98 -43.81
N GLU A 262 24.34 10.63 -42.75
CA GLU A 262 25.68 11.12 -42.39
C GLU A 262 25.68 11.51 -40.88
N PRO A 263 26.80 11.45 -40.13
CA PRO A 263 26.87 11.93 -38.74
C PRO A 263 27.39 13.38 -38.66
N THR A 264 26.80 14.24 -37.83
CA THR A 264 27.40 15.55 -37.47
C THR A 264 26.67 16.20 -36.28
N PRO A 265 27.32 17.07 -35.49
CA PRO A 265 28.51 16.87 -34.66
C PRO A 265 28.24 17.06 -33.14
N GLU A 266 29.29 16.74 -32.39
CA GLU A 266 29.50 16.78 -30.94
C GLU A 266 29.36 18.19 -30.30
N PRO A 267 28.88 18.30 -29.04
CA PRO A 267 28.74 19.57 -28.35
C PRO A 267 30.08 20.16 -27.91
N THR A 268 30.24 21.47 -28.07
CA THR A 268 31.30 22.28 -27.44
C THR A 268 30.97 22.56 -25.97
N PRO A 269 31.86 22.22 -25.01
CA PRO A 269 31.77 22.74 -23.65
C PRO A 269 32.71 23.94 -23.49
N THR A 270 32.15 25.09 -23.14
CA THR A 270 32.89 26.18 -22.51
C THR A 270 31.92 26.93 -21.61
N ASP A 271 32.14 26.83 -20.30
CA ASP A 271 32.19 27.98 -19.40
C ASP A 271 32.98 27.56 -18.14
N GLU A 272 33.90 28.43 -17.71
CA GLU A 272 34.72 28.28 -16.51
C GLU A 272 33.84 28.16 -15.24
N PRO A 273 34.25 27.38 -14.24
CA PRO A 273 33.62 27.46 -12.93
C PRO A 273 33.86 28.84 -12.32
N THR A 274 32.78 29.56 -12.07
CA THR A 274 32.79 30.77 -11.24
C THR A 274 33.20 30.35 -9.81
N PRO A 275 34.13 31.04 -9.15
CA PRO A 275 34.52 30.68 -7.78
C PRO A 275 33.31 30.79 -6.85
N VAL A 276 32.98 29.68 -6.20
CA VAL A 276 31.96 29.61 -5.14
C VAL A 276 32.48 30.43 -3.95
N PRO A 277 31.69 31.37 -3.39
CA PRO A 277 32.07 32.03 -2.15
C PRO A 277 32.22 30.97 -1.05
N THR A 278 33.40 30.90 -0.42
CA THR A 278 33.57 30.19 0.84
C THR A 278 32.77 30.91 1.91
N ASP A 279 31.70 30.28 2.37
CA ASP A 279 30.95 30.72 3.55
C ASP A 279 31.90 30.76 4.76
N GLU A 280 31.99 31.92 5.39
CA GLU A 280 32.66 32.10 6.67
C GLU A 280 31.91 31.24 7.69
N PRO A 281 32.59 30.44 8.55
CA PRO A 281 31.90 29.54 9.47
C PRO A 281 30.99 30.38 10.38
N THR A 282 29.69 30.13 10.29
CA THR A 282 28.71 30.72 11.20
C THR A 282 29.08 30.28 12.62
N PRO A 283 29.22 31.19 13.59
CA PRO A 283 29.61 30.81 14.94
C PRO A 283 28.56 29.87 15.53
N GLU A 284 29.03 28.73 16.05
CA GLU A 284 28.20 27.75 16.74
C GLU A 284 27.47 28.45 17.91
N PRO A 285 26.15 28.26 18.06
CA PRO A 285 25.38 28.95 19.08
C PRO A 285 25.89 28.59 20.47
N THR A 286 26.43 29.57 21.20
CA THR A 286 26.77 29.40 22.62
C THR A 286 25.50 29.25 23.45
N ILE A 287 25.21 28.03 23.89
CA ILE A 287 24.11 27.73 24.81
C ILE A 287 24.41 28.33 26.19
N GLU A 288 23.45 29.05 26.76
CA GLU A 288 23.58 29.65 28.09
C GLU A 288 23.73 28.55 29.17
N PRO A 289 24.61 28.72 30.19
CA PRO A 289 24.72 27.77 31.29
C PRO A 289 23.37 27.52 31.98
N GLY A 290 22.94 26.26 32.03
CA GLY A 290 21.62 25.87 32.54
C GLY A 290 20.59 25.56 31.45
N ASN A 291 20.94 25.82 30.19
CA ASN A 291 20.15 25.39 29.03
C ASN A 291 20.86 24.25 28.29
N ALA A 292 20.09 23.54 27.48
CA ALA A 292 20.54 22.45 26.62
C ALA A 292 19.98 22.61 25.20
N GLU A 293 20.61 21.92 24.26
CA GLU A 293 20.00 21.57 22.98
C GLU A 293 19.23 20.25 23.14
N VAL A 294 18.04 20.16 22.56
CA VAL A 294 17.26 18.92 22.51
C VAL A 294 17.07 18.53 21.06
N ILE A 295 17.54 17.35 20.71
CA ILE A 295 17.49 16.81 19.35
C ILE A 295 16.73 15.50 19.32
N GLY A 296 16.23 15.13 18.16
CA GLY A 296 15.55 13.86 17.92
C GLY A 296 15.03 13.80 16.50
N GLN A 297 14.17 12.82 16.25
CA GLN A 297 13.63 12.56 14.92
C GLN A 297 12.12 12.30 14.97
N VAL A 298 11.38 12.85 14.02
CA VAL A 298 9.97 12.53 13.77
C VAL A 298 9.86 11.92 12.38
N ILE A 299 9.26 10.74 12.32
CA ILE A 299 9.01 10.01 11.08
C ILE A 299 7.53 10.17 10.74
N LEU A 300 7.24 10.65 9.53
CA LEU A 300 5.87 10.76 9.02
C LEU A 300 5.53 9.48 8.23
N ALA A 301 4.65 8.64 8.77
CA ALA A 301 4.29 7.36 8.15
C ALA A 301 3.67 7.54 6.76
N GLY A 302 4.16 6.81 5.76
CA GLY A 302 3.60 6.85 4.40
C GLY A 302 4.20 7.91 3.48
N ARG A 303 5.10 8.77 3.98
CA ARG A 303 5.89 9.66 3.13
C ARG A 303 6.86 8.88 2.25
N ALA A 304 6.88 9.23 0.97
CA ALA A 304 7.87 8.73 0.02
C ALA A 304 9.21 9.44 0.16
N ASN A 305 10.25 8.87 -0.47
CA ASN A 305 11.60 9.46 -0.62
C ASN A 305 12.34 9.80 0.67
N ASN A 306 11.88 9.28 1.80
CA ASN A 306 12.40 9.60 3.14
C ASN A 306 12.39 11.12 3.41
N ASP A 307 11.40 11.84 2.90
CA ASP A 307 11.16 13.25 3.26
C ASP A 307 10.12 13.33 4.38
N TRP A 308 10.61 13.48 5.62
CA TRP A 308 9.81 13.64 6.83
C TRP A 308 9.82 15.09 7.34
N SER A 309 10.04 16.05 6.44
CA SER A 309 10.03 17.47 6.79
C SER A 309 8.64 18.01 7.13
N GLY A 310 8.63 19.09 7.92
CA GLY A 310 7.42 19.86 8.19
C GLY A 310 6.58 19.37 9.38
N ALA A 311 7.08 18.44 10.20
CA ALA A 311 6.47 18.17 11.49
C ALA A 311 6.89 19.24 12.51
N ASP A 312 5.92 19.82 13.21
CA ASP A 312 6.15 20.79 14.27
C ASP A 312 6.48 20.05 15.58
N VAL A 313 7.66 20.31 16.15
CA VAL A 313 8.09 19.78 17.44
C VAL A 313 8.18 20.92 18.44
N GLY A 314 7.51 20.77 19.59
CA GLY A 314 7.35 21.85 20.57
C GLY A 314 7.53 21.43 22.02
N ALA A 315 8.08 22.34 22.82
CA ALA A 315 8.11 22.25 24.27
C ALA A 315 8.27 23.64 24.90
N ASN A 316 7.60 23.88 26.04
CA ASN A 316 7.71 25.13 26.81
C ASN A 316 7.48 26.43 25.98
N GLY A 317 6.62 26.36 24.97
CA GLY A 317 6.31 27.49 24.07
C GLY A 317 7.37 27.76 22.98
N THR A 318 8.44 26.96 22.91
CA THR A 318 9.39 26.94 21.80
C THR A 318 8.99 25.86 20.83
N THR A 319 9.04 26.15 19.53
CA THR A 319 8.76 25.20 18.45
C THR A 319 9.88 25.22 17.41
N THR A 320 10.02 24.10 16.71
CA THR A 320 10.89 23.93 15.55
C THR A 320 10.19 23.00 14.56
N THR A 321 10.65 22.97 13.31
CA THR A 321 10.14 22.06 12.27
C THR A 321 11.20 21.05 11.90
N THR A 322 10.80 19.81 11.62
CA THR A 322 11.72 18.79 11.12
C THR A 322 12.28 19.11 9.73
N ASP A 323 13.52 18.70 9.49
CA ASP A 323 14.12 18.69 8.16
C ASP A 323 13.71 17.45 7.35
N ALA A 324 14.28 17.27 6.15
CA ALA A 324 13.94 16.15 5.27
C ALA A 324 14.20 14.78 5.91
N ASN A 325 15.21 14.65 6.78
CA ASN A 325 15.48 13.40 7.49
C ASN A 325 14.59 13.22 8.73
N GLY A 326 13.62 14.11 8.95
CA GLY A 326 12.79 14.12 10.15
C GLY A 326 13.51 14.67 11.37
N ASP A 327 14.74 15.19 11.22
CA ASP A 327 15.54 15.61 12.36
C ASP A 327 15.09 16.98 12.85
N PHE A 328 15.04 17.18 14.16
CA PHE A 328 14.74 18.46 14.79
C PHE A 328 15.81 18.86 15.80
N SER A 329 15.96 20.18 15.99
CA SER A 329 16.76 20.75 17.08
C SER A 329 16.00 21.89 17.76
N LEU A 330 15.82 21.77 19.07
CA LEU A 330 15.32 22.80 19.98
C LEU A 330 16.50 23.33 20.81
N VAL A 331 16.97 24.52 20.47
CA VAL A 331 18.08 25.16 21.17
C VAL A 331 17.61 25.96 22.39
N SER A 332 18.50 26.12 23.38
CA SER A 332 18.27 26.93 24.58
C SER A 332 17.10 26.45 25.46
N MET A 333 16.87 25.14 25.53
CA MET A 333 15.85 24.53 26.37
C MET A 333 16.30 24.51 27.85
N PRO A 334 15.46 24.91 28.82
CA PRO A 334 15.84 24.85 30.24
C PRO A 334 16.16 23.42 30.69
N ALA A 335 17.34 23.21 31.28
CA ALA A 335 17.70 21.90 31.81
C ALA A 335 16.91 21.59 33.10
N GLY A 336 16.46 20.35 33.24
CA GLY A 336 15.68 19.91 34.38
C GLY A 336 14.74 18.73 34.06
N PRO A 337 14.15 18.11 35.09
CA PRO A 337 13.17 17.05 34.94
C PRO A 337 11.77 17.61 34.61
N GLY A 338 10.89 16.74 34.10
CA GLY A 338 9.46 17.01 34.00
C GLY A 338 9.05 17.80 32.76
N MET A 339 9.88 17.83 31.70
CA MET A 339 9.52 18.53 30.47
C MET A 339 8.58 17.67 29.61
N THR A 340 7.63 18.32 28.93
CA THR A 340 6.73 17.70 27.96
C THR A 340 7.06 18.20 26.57
N PHE A 341 7.20 17.26 25.64
CA PHE A 341 7.41 17.52 24.21
C PHE A 341 6.18 17.04 23.44
N THR A 342 5.84 17.76 22.37
CA THR A 342 4.80 17.38 21.42
C THR A 342 5.37 17.35 20.01
N ALA A 343 4.89 16.44 19.18
CA ALA A 343 5.12 16.43 17.74
C ALA A 343 3.76 16.43 17.03
N ASP A 344 3.59 17.27 16.02
CA ASP A 344 2.35 17.44 15.27
C ASP A 344 2.64 17.64 13.78
N ALA A 345 1.78 17.13 12.91
CA ALA A 345 1.90 17.37 11.47
C ALA A 345 0.52 17.26 10.81
N PRO A 346 0.18 18.12 9.83
CA PRO A 346 -1.09 18.04 9.11
C PRO A 346 -1.29 16.67 8.44
N GLY A 347 -2.44 16.02 8.67
CA GLY A 347 -2.72 14.69 8.13
C GLY A 347 -2.24 13.53 9.02
N TYR A 348 -1.71 13.81 10.21
CA TYR A 348 -1.13 12.81 11.11
C TYR A 348 -1.62 12.99 12.54
N LEU A 349 -1.80 11.88 13.26
CA LEU A 349 -2.05 11.89 14.69
C LEU A 349 -0.85 12.49 15.42
N SER A 350 -1.11 13.49 16.27
CA SER A 350 -0.10 14.12 17.11
C SER A 350 0.52 13.10 18.07
N ALA A 351 1.68 13.41 18.64
CA ALA A 351 2.31 12.60 19.67
C ALA A 351 2.75 13.47 20.86
N VAL A 352 2.67 12.91 22.06
CA VAL A 352 3.08 13.56 23.30
C VAL A 352 4.07 12.70 24.06
N CYS A 353 5.08 13.36 24.58
CA CYS A 353 6.11 12.79 25.40
C CYS A 353 6.20 13.56 26.71
N THR A 354 6.13 12.87 27.85
CA THR A 354 6.04 13.51 29.17
C THR A 354 7.19 13.12 30.07
N GLU A 355 7.43 13.90 31.13
CA GLU A 355 8.42 13.62 32.17
C GLU A 355 9.88 13.51 31.68
N VAL A 356 10.21 14.16 30.56
CA VAL A 356 11.57 14.17 30.01
C VAL A 356 12.53 14.90 30.95
N THR A 357 13.69 14.29 31.18
CA THR A 357 14.81 14.97 31.86
C THR A 357 15.76 15.56 30.83
N VAL A 358 15.75 16.90 30.72
CA VAL A 358 16.67 17.65 29.86
C VAL A 358 18.01 17.82 30.56
N ALA A 359 19.03 17.14 30.04
CA ALA A 359 20.42 17.20 30.49
C ALA A 359 21.24 18.17 29.62
N THR A 360 22.22 18.84 30.25
CA THR A 360 23.19 19.69 29.55
C THR A 360 24.41 18.90 29.09
N PRO A 361 25.08 19.27 27.97
CA PRO A 361 24.69 20.37 27.07
C PRO A 361 23.61 19.96 26.06
N GLU A 362 23.33 18.67 25.93
CA GLU A 362 22.47 18.09 24.91
C GLU A 362 21.63 16.95 25.49
N THR A 363 20.39 16.83 25.01
CA THR A 363 19.52 15.67 25.25
C THR A 363 19.01 15.14 23.91
N VAL A 364 19.13 13.83 23.71
CA VAL A 364 18.60 13.15 22.52
C VAL A 364 17.30 12.44 22.92
N LEU A 365 16.22 12.70 22.20
CA LEU A 365 14.96 11.95 22.32
C LEU A 365 14.95 10.79 21.33
N ASN A 366 14.37 9.66 21.74
CA ASN A 366 14.08 8.57 20.81
C ASN A 366 13.19 9.05 19.66
N ALA A 367 13.34 8.46 18.48
CA ALA A 367 12.50 8.79 17.33
C ALA A 367 11.03 8.39 17.58
N VAL A 368 10.09 9.19 17.04
CA VAL A 368 8.66 8.88 17.04
C VAL A 368 8.14 8.78 15.61
N THR A 369 7.21 7.85 15.36
CA THR A 369 6.48 7.79 14.09
C THR A 369 5.08 8.38 14.28
N LEU A 370 4.76 9.47 13.58
CA LEU A 370 3.40 9.97 13.52
C LEU A 370 2.59 9.13 12.54
N LEU A 371 1.41 8.69 12.99
CA LEU A 371 0.53 7.85 12.19
C LEU A 371 -0.29 8.73 11.27
N SER A 372 -0.27 8.40 9.99
CA SER A 372 -1.11 9.07 9.00
C SER A 372 -2.59 8.84 9.26
N GLY A 373 -3.42 9.78 8.82
CA GLY A 373 -4.85 9.60 8.66
C GLY A 373 -5.73 10.64 9.31
N ASP A 374 -5.21 11.50 10.20
CA ASP A 374 -5.96 12.58 10.84
C ASP A 374 -5.88 13.85 9.98
N ILE A 375 -6.74 13.94 8.98
CA ILE A 375 -6.83 15.07 8.05
C ILE A 375 -7.64 16.21 8.66
N THR A 376 -8.61 15.89 9.54
CA THR A 376 -9.42 16.91 10.22
C THR A 376 -8.74 17.57 11.41
N ASN A 377 -7.57 17.08 11.80
CA ASN A 377 -6.75 17.55 12.94
C ASN A 377 -7.56 17.56 14.24
N ASP A 378 -8.31 16.50 14.50
CA ASP A 378 -9.07 16.30 15.73
C ASP A 378 -8.58 15.14 16.59
N ASP A 379 -7.35 14.66 16.32
CA ASP A 379 -6.66 13.57 17.01
C ASP A 379 -7.42 12.24 16.92
N ILE A 380 -8.25 12.04 15.90
CA ILE A 380 -8.99 10.80 15.67
C ILE A 380 -8.96 10.50 14.19
N VAL A 381 -8.55 9.29 13.81
CA VAL A 381 -8.65 8.83 12.41
C VAL A 381 -10.01 8.17 12.23
N ASP A 382 -10.95 8.82 11.57
CA ASP A 382 -12.29 8.28 11.35
C ASP A 382 -12.86 8.54 9.94
N ILE A 383 -14.18 8.43 9.81
CA ILE A 383 -14.88 8.57 8.53
C ILE A 383 -14.83 10.01 7.99
N ALA A 384 -14.64 11.01 8.84
CA ALA A 384 -14.48 12.40 8.43
C ALA A 384 -13.20 12.58 7.61
N ASP A 385 -12.11 11.93 8.01
CA ASP A 385 -10.85 11.94 7.26
C ASP A 385 -10.98 11.23 5.92
N ALA A 386 -11.54 10.01 5.92
CA ALA A 386 -11.79 9.28 4.69
C ALA A 386 -12.71 10.07 3.74
N THR A 387 -13.69 10.80 4.28
CA THR A 387 -14.54 11.70 3.50
C THR A 387 -13.74 12.85 2.90
N ALA A 388 -12.77 13.42 3.62
CA ALA A 388 -11.91 14.50 3.11
C ALA A 388 -11.06 14.06 1.91
N VAL A 389 -10.53 12.84 1.93
CA VAL A 389 -9.88 12.22 0.75
C VAL A 389 -10.91 12.01 -0.36
N GLY A 390 -12.06 11.42 -0.04
CA GLY A 390 -13.06 11.06 -1.03
C GLY A 390 -13.66 12.24 -1.80
N VAL A 391 -13.87 13.40 -1.17
CA VAL A 391 -14.35 14.61 -1.86
C VAL A 391 -13.30 15.27 -2.75
N SER A 392 -12.03 14.94 -2.52
CA SER A 392 -10.90 15.52 -3.24
C SER A 392 -10.20 14.50 -4.16
N PHE A 393 -10.79 13.32 -4.32
CA PHE A 393 -10.22 12.22 -5.09
C PHE A 393 -9.95 12.62 -6.55
N ASP A 394 -8.82 12.15 -7.08
CA ASP A 394 -8.23 12.51 -8.39
C ASP A 394 -7.88 14.01 -8.57
N GLN A 395 -7.94 14.83 -7.51
CA GLN A 395 -7.40 16.20 -7.57
C GLN A 395 -5.87 16.17 -7.61
N THR A 396 -5.30 17.21 -8.22
CA THR A 396 -3.84 17.37 -8.34
C THR A 396 -3.40 18.77 -7.93
N GLY A 397 -2.22 18.88 -7.35
CA GLY A 397 -1.64 20.14 -6.90
C GLY A 397 -0.86 20.03 -5.58
N SER A 398 -0.03 21.02 -5.30
CA SER A 398 0.78 21.06 -4.08
C SER A 398 -0.02 21.52 -2.86
N GLY A 399 0.27 20.94 -1.69
CA GLY A 399 -0.21 21.45 -0.39
C GLY A 399 -1.68 21.18 -0.10
N MET A 400 -2.27 20.16 -0.75
CA MET A 400 -3.61 19.70 -0.43
C MET A 400 -3.58 18.89 0.87
N ALA A 401 -4.50 19.16 1.81
CA ALA A 401 -4.50 18.48 3.11
C ALA A 401 -4.75 16.97 3.03
N ALA A 402 -5.48 16.53 2.00
CA ALA A 402 -5.79 15.12 1.76
C ALA A 402 -4.73 14.39 0.90
N ASP A 403 -3.69 15.10 0.44
CA ASP A 403 -2.50 14.52 -0.19
C ASP A 403 -1.46 14.26 0.92
N ILE A 404 -1.60 13.13 1.59
CA ILE A 404 -0.86 12.80 2.81
C ILE A 404 0.57 12.36 2.46
N ASN A 405 0.74 11.66 1.34
CA ASN A 405 2.05 11.20 0.87
C ASN A 405 2.85 12.30 0.15
N GLN A 406 2.19 13.43 -0.18
CA GLN A 406 2.73 14.60 -0.89
C GLN A 406 3.29 14.28 -2.28
N ASP A 407 2.60 13.42 -3.02
CA ASP A 407 2.93 13.14 -4.43
C ASP A 407 2.18 14.06 -5.42
N GLU A 408 1.48 15.08 -4.91
CA GLU A 408 0.68 16.06 -5.63
C GLU A 408 -0.59 15.49 -6.27
N VAL A 409 -1.00 14.26 -5.93
CA VAL A 409 -2.20 13.60 -6.44
C VAL A 409 -2.98 12.98 -5.28
N ILE A 410 -4.27 13.30 -5.16
CA ILE A 410 -5.12 12.63 -4.16
C ILE A 410 -5.71 11.38 -4.77
N ASP A 411 -5.30 10.21 -4.30
CA ASP A 411 -5.76 8.94 -4.87
C ASP A 411 -5.88 7.81 -3.84
N ILE A 412 -5.86 6.56 -4.31
CA ILE A 412 -5.95 5.38 -3.45
C ILE A 412 -4.82 5.27 -2.42
N PHE A 413 -3.63 5.81 -2.70
CA PHE A 413 -2.50 5.78 -1.78
C PHE A 413 -2.79 6.64 -0.54
N ASP A 414 -3.39 7.82 -0.68
CA ASP A 414 -3.81 8.65 0.46
C ASP A 414 -4.94 7.99 1.25
N LEU A 415 -5.92 7.42 0.55
CA LEU A 415 -7.03 6.74 1.21
C LEU A 415 -6.52 5.55 2.05
N VAL A 416 -5.49 4.83 1.58
CA VAL A 416 -4.87 3.76 2.35
C VAL A 416 -4.14 4.29 3.59
N LEU A 417 -3.48 5.45 3.50
CA LEU A 417 -2.82 6.08 4.64
C LEU A 417 -3.80 6.51 5.74
N VAL A 418 -5.04 6.87 5.39
CA VAL A 418 -6.14 7.01 6.36
C VAL A 418 -6.60 5.64 6.86
N SER A 419 -6.86 4.71 5.95
CA SER A 419 -7.53 3.45 6.25
C SER A 419 -6.73 2.53 7.17
N ILE A 420 -5.39 2.50 7.07
CA ILE A 420 -4.54 1.64 7.92
C ILE A 420 -4.60 2.00 9.41
N ASN A 421 -4.84 3.27 9.74
CA ASN A 421 -4.93 3.74 11.11
C ASN A 421 -6.38 4.05 11.53
N PHE A 422 -7.38 3.60 10.77
CA PHE A 422 -8.79 3.86 11.08
C PHE A 422 -9.18 3.45 12.51
N GLY A 423 -9.75 4.38 13.27
CA GLY A 423 -10.10 4.25 14.68
C GLY A 423 -8.95 4.49 15.66
N ALA A 424 -7.77 4.88 15.19
CA ALA A 424 -6.69 5.32 16.07
C ALA A 424 -6.97 6.72 16.63
N GLU A 425 -6.52 6.95 17.86
CA GLU A 425 -6.71 8.21 18.58
C GLU A 425 -5.35 8.73 19.03
N GLY A 426 -5.22 10.06 19.03
CA GLY A 426 -4.08 10.82 19.53
C GLY A 426 -4.41 11.58 20.82
N PRO A 427 -3.41 12.28 21.40
CA PRO A 427 -2.00 12.21 21.03
C PRO A 427 -1.42 10.81 21.32
N GLN A 428 -0.61 10.31 20.41
CA GLN A 428 0.12 9.06 20.57
C GLN A 428 1.14 9.15 21.71
N ASP A 429 1.42 8.03 22.35
CA ASP A 429 2.47 7.94 23.37
C ASP A 429 3.85 7.92 22.70
N TRP A 430 4.65 8.95 22.94
CA TRP A 430 6.03 9.05 22.47
C TRP A 430 7.01 8.66 23.58
N ASP A 431 7.56 7.45 23.45
CA ASP A 431 8.58 6.89 24.34
C ASP A 431 9.95 7.56 24.16
N CYS A 432 10.19 8.68 24.83
CA CYS A 432 11.36 9.55 24.59
C CYS A 432 12.70 9.10 25.18
N GLN A 433 12.74 8.33 26.27
CA GLN A 433 13.96 8.07 27.04
C GLN A 433 13.98 6.70 27.74
#